data_AF-A0A6V7YBL3-F1
#
_entry.id   AF-A0A6V7YBL3-F1
#
_cell.length_a   1.000
_cell.length_b   1.000
_cell.length_c   1.000
_cell.angle_alpha   90.00
_cell.angle_beta   90.00
_cell.angle_gamma   90.00
#
_symmetry.space_group_name_H-M   'P 1'
#
loop_
_entity.id
_entity.type
_entity.pdbx_description
1 polymer ?
#
loop_
_entity_poly.entity_id
_entity_poly.type
_entity_poly.pdbx_seq_one_letter_code
_entity_poly.pdbx_strand_id
1 'polypeptide(L)'
;MSKSLYDLVLLFTATKAAFSIPAIVLNCSLIYVTIKSKCLRKGLCNWLLAIYDGCLVVYLATFPLALFQHLLTKSDLMPFWKCFLLQSVPLTLFAASFPFMLAIALDRFIGAVFPLKYKSLKNPYYIGAVFFACGFYATFYFAISISNLIRYYKSSISCSMINLLLSYQRIMAITNILLEAIAIALYIGIAIIISRRKATIKKLSEFWHNTQCQITGIILQTMVVYLVFRIFRFRLRR
;
A
#
# COMPACT_ATOMS: atom_id res chain seq x y z
N MET A 1 -7.51 32.75 2.71
CA MET A 1 -6.23 32.01 2.56
C MET A 1 -5.25 32.94 1.85
N SER A 2 -4.03 33.15 2.36
CA SER A 2 -3.06 34.03 1.68
C SER A 2 -2.59 33.39 0.37
N LYS A 3 -2.29 34.20 -0.66
CA LYS A 3 -1.82 33.73 -1.98
C LYS A 3 -0.62 32.77 -1.87
N SER A 4 0.32 33.08 -0.98
CA SER A 4 1.48 32.24 -0.67
C SER A 4 1.12 30.84 -0.13
N LEU A 5 0.08 30.71 0.69
CA LEU A 5 -0.35 29.41 1.22
C LEU A 5 -1.01 28.54 0.13
N TYR A 6 -1.74 29.18 -0.78
CA TYR A 6 -2.38 28.52 -1.91
C TYR A 6 -1.37 27.93 -2.89
N ASP A 7 -0.39 28.74 -3.31
CA ASP A 7 0.66 28.30 -4.24
C ASP A 7 1.47 27.13 -3.65
N LEU A 8 1.70 27.15 -2.35
CA LEU A 8 2.38 26.06 -1.64
C LEU A 8 1.56 24.76 -1.64
N VAL A 9 0.26 24.82 -1.33
CA VAL A 9 -0.62 23.64 -1.33
C VAL A 9 -0.76 23.05 -2.74
N LEU A 10 -0.88 23.91 -3.75
CA LEU A 10 -0.93 23.51 -5.15
C LEU A 10 0.36 22.81 -5.56
N LEU A 11 1.52 23.38 -5.23
CA LEU A 11 2.82 22.78 -5.54
C LEU A 11 2.97 21.39 -4.92
N PHE A 12 2.58 21.23 -3.65
CA PHE A 12 2.63 19.92 -2.98
C PHE A 12 1.71 18.88 -3.63
N THR A 13 0.50 19.29 -4.00
CA THR A 13 -0.50 18.40 -4.61
C THR A 13 -0.08 18.02 -6.03
N ALA A 14 0.43 18.97 -6.80
CA ALA A 14 0.97 18.75 -8.14
C ALA A 14 2.18 17.81 -8.12
N THR A 15 3.08 17.98 -7.15
CA THR A 15 4.25 17.10 -6.98
C THR A 15 3.82 15.66 -6.70
N LYS A 16 2.86 15.44 -5.78
CA LYS A 16 2.33 14.10 -5.50
C LYS A 16 1.68 13.46 -6.73
N ALA A 17 0.88 14.22 -7.46
CA ALA A 17 0.25 13.75 -8.70
C ALA A 17 1.32 13.35 -9.74
N ALA A 18 2.33 14.19 -9.95
CA ALA A 18 3.42 13.93 -10.89
C ALA A 18 4.19 12.64 -10.57
N PHE A 19 4.52 12.39 -9.29
CA PHE A 19 5.16 11.14 -8.87
C PHE A 19 4.24 9.92 -8.94
N SER A 20 2.93 10.11 -8.74
CA SER A 20 1.97 9.01 -8.77
C SER A 20 1.76 8.42 -10.17
N ILE A 21 1.87 9.23 -11.23
CA ILE A 21 1.59 8.77 -12.60
C ILE A 21 2.57 7.68 -13.06
N PRO A 22 3.91 7.84 -12.98
CA PRO A 22 4.84 6.77 -13.29
C PRO A 22 4.63 5.53 -12.42
N ALA A 23 4.34 5.73 -11.12
CA ALA A 23 4.08 4.63 -10.21
C ALA A 23 2.84 3.82 -10.64
N ILE A 24 1.74 4.49 -11.05
CA ILE A 24 0.56 3.81 -11.60
C ILE A 24 0.92 2.98 -12.82
N VAL A 25 1.66 3.55 -13.77
CA VAL A 25 2.06 2.85 -15.01
C VAL A 25 2.90 1.60 -14.70
N LEU A 26 3.86 1.71 -13.78
CA LEU A 26 4.71 0.58 -13.38
C LEU A 26 3.91 -0.53 -12.68
N ASN A 27 3.04 -0.18 -11.73
CA ASN A 27 2.20 -1.17 -11.03
C ASN A 27 1.19 -1.83 -11.99
N CYS A 28 0.56 -1.07 -12.88
CA CYS A 28 -0.32 -1.63 -13.92
C CYS A 28 0.44 -2.59 -14.85
N SER A 29 1.69 -2.27 -15.19
CA SER A 29 2.53 -3.15 -16.00
C SER A 29 2.83 -4.47 -15.31
N LEU A 30 3.12 -4.46 -13.99
CA LEU A 30 3.32 -5.67 -13.19
C LEU A 30 2.06 -6.55 -13.14
N ILE A 31 0.89 -5.93 -12.92
CA ILE A 31 -0.40 -6.61 -12.95
C ILE A 31 -0.63 -7.26 -14.32
N TYR A 32 -0.44 -6.50 -15.39
CA TYR A 32 -0.61 -6.99 -16.77
C TYR A 32 0.31 -8.18 -17.09
N VAL A 33 1.59 -8.07 -16.75
CA VAL A 33 2.58 -9.15 -16.97
C VAL A 33 2.20 -10.39 -16.16
N THR A 34 1.75 -10.23 -14.92
CA THR A 34 1.31 -11.34 -14.07
C THR A 34 0.10 -12.08 -14.64
N ILE A 35 -0.87 -11.34 -15.18
CA ILE A 35 -2.08 -11.92 -15.80
C ILE A 35 -1.75 -12.62 -17.13
N LYS A 36 -0.91 -12.00 -17.97
CA LYS A 36 -0.58 -12.51 -19.32
C LYS A 36 0.38 -13.69 -19.30
N SER A 37 1.32 -13.72 -18.36
CA SER A 37 2.34 -14.77 -18.29
C SER A 37 1.77 -16.06 -17.71
N LYS A 38 1.66 -17.11 -18.54
CA LYS A 38 1.23 -18.46 -18.13
C LYS A 38 2.13 -19.06 -17.03
N CYS A 39 3.40 -18.68 -16.99
CA CYS A 39 4.37 -19.14 -15.99
C CYS A 39 4.18 -18.43 -14.64
N LEU A 40 3.94 -17.12 -14.64
CA LEU A 40 3.75 -16.35 -13.40
C LEU A 40 2.38 -16.58 -12.77
N ARG A 41 1.35 -16.84 -13.58
CA ARG A 41 -0.04 -17.09 -13.13
C ARG A 41 -0.19 -18.31 -12.19
N LYS A 42 0.75 -19.26 -12.22
CA LYS A 42 0.70 -20.49 -11.40
C LYS A 42 1.17 -20.30 -9.95
N GLY A 43 1.76 -19.15 -9.61
CA GLY A 43 2.26 -18.87 -8.26
C GLY A 43 1.28 -18.02 -7.44
N LEU A 44 0.85 -18.52 -6.28
CA LEU A 44 0.02 -17.76 -5.32
C LEU A 44 0.64 -16.40 -4.97
N CYS A 45 1.94 -16.36 -4.67
CA CYS A 45 2.62 -15.10 -4.38
C CYS A 45 2.50 -14.06 -5.50
N ASN A 46 2.51 -14.49 -6.76
CA ASN A 46 2.42 -13.53 -7.88
C ASN A 46 1.01 -12.95 -7.97
N TRP A 47 -0.02 -13.74 -7.69
CA TRP A 47 -1.39 -13.24 -7.54
C TRP A 47 -1.53 -12.26 -6.37
N LEU A 48 -0.97 -12.60 -5.21
CA LEU A 48 -0.96 -11.71 -4.05
C LEU A 48 -0.25 -10.38 -4.38
N LEU A 49 0.86 -10.43 -5.12
CA LEU A 49 1.59 -9.25 -5.59
C LEU A 49 0.72 -8.39 -6.52
N ALA A 50 0.07 -9.01 -7.52
CA ALA A 50 -0.78 -8.27 -8.45
C ALA A 50 -1.98 -7.62 -7.76
N ILE A 51 -2.55 -8.26 -6.73
CA ILE A 51 -3.65 -7.68 -5.94
C ILE A 51 -3.15 -6.54 -5.07
N TYR A 52 -2.01 -6.72 -4.41
CA TYR A 52 -1.33 -5.66 -3.65
C TYR A 52 -1.05 -4.43 -4.53
N ASP A 53 -0.47 -4.63 -5.71
CA ASP A 53 -0.21 -3.56 -6.68
C ASP A 53 -1.52 -2.92 -7.17
N GLY A 54 -2.59 -3.70 -7.34
CA GLY A 54 -3.92 -3.19 -7.68
C GLY A 54 -4.48 -2.25 -6.61
N CYS A 55 -4.36 -2.63 -5.34
CA CYS A 55 -4.73 -1.76 -4.22
C CYS A 55 -3.94 -0.44 -4.23
N LEU A 56 -2.64 -0.52 -4.50
CA LEU A 56 -1.78 0.67 -4.60
C LEU A 56 -2.14 1.57 -5.79
N VAL A 57 -2.47 1.00 -6.95
CA VAL A 57 -2.89 1.79 -8.12
C VAL A 57 -4.13 2.62 -7.80
N VAL A 58 -5.14 2.02 -7.16
CA VAL A 58 -6.35 2.76 -6.77
C VAL A 58 -6.03 3.88 -5.76
N TYR A 59 -5.15 3.61 -4.80
CA TYR A 59 -4.65 4.63 -3.87
C TYR A 59 -3.91 5.76 -4.61
N LEU A 60 -2.96 5.44 -5.48
CA LEU A 60 -2.16 6.41 -6.22
C LEU A 60 -3.02 7.28 -7.15
N ALA A 61 -4.07 6.71 -7.73
CA ALA A 61 -5.01 7.41 -8.59
C ALA A 61 -5.78 8.55 -7.86
N THR A 62 -5.82 8.55 -6.53
CA THR A 62 -6.42 9.65 -5.76
C THR A 62 -5.65 10.96 -5.84
N PHE A 63 -4.33 10.92 -6.07
CA PHE A 63 -3.50 12.13 -6.14
C PHE A 63 -3.79 13.01 -7.37
N PRO A 64 -3.81 12.48 -8.61
CA PRO A 64 -4.18 13.28 -9.78
C PRO A 64 -5.65 13.72 -9.71
N LEU A 65 -6.54 12.89 -9.15
CA LEU A 65 -7.94 13.27 -8.94
C LEU A 65 -8.08 14.44 -7.96
N ALA A 66 -7.34 14.42 -6.85
CA ALA A 66 -7.32 15.51 -5.88
C ALA A 66 -6.74 16.80 -6.48
N LEU A 67 -5.69 16.72 -7.30
CA LEU A 67 -5.15 17.88 -8.03
C LEU A 67 -6.20 18.46 -8.98
N PHE A 68 -6.83 17.61 -9.79
CA PHE A 68 -7.86 18.03 -10.73
C PHE A 68 -9.03 18.72 -10.02
N GLN A 69 -9.47 18.16 -8.90
CA GLN A 69 -10.51 18.77 -8.08
C GLN A 69 -10.10 20.13 -7.54
N HIS A 70 -8.88 20.26 -6.98
CA HIS A 70 -8.37 21.52 -6.47
C HIS A 70 -8.33 22.61 -7.55
N LEU A 71 -7.92 22.26 -8.77
CA LEU A 71 -7.89 23.18 -9.92
C LEU A 71 -9.29 23.64 -10.35
N LEU A 72 -10.30 22.77 -10.26
CA LEU A 72 -11.68 23.09 -10.65
C LEU A 72 -12.44 23.92 -9.60
N THR A 73 -12.42 23.48 -8.34
CA THR A 73 -13.24 24.10 -7.29
C THR A 73 -12.58 25.31 -6.66
N LYS A 74 -11.25 25.48 -6.82
CA LYS A 74 -10.43 26.49 -6.12
C LYS A 74 -10.63 26.49 -4.60
N SER A 75 -11.18 25.40 -4.06
CA SER A 75 -11.51 25.20 -2.66
C SER A 75 -11.12 23.79 -2.25
N ASP A 76 -10.34 23.71 -1.18
CA ASP A 76 -9.94 22.45 -0.56
C ASP A 76 -11.04 21.83 0.31
N LEU A 77 -12.07 22.62 0.64
CA LEU A 77 -13.12 22.22 1.57
C LEU A 77 -14.32 21.65 0.82
N MET A 78 -14.76 20.47 1.26
CA MET A 78 -15.99 19.86 0.79
C MET A 78 -16.75 19.24 1.97
N PRO A 79 -18.08 19.07 1.85
CA PRO A 79 -18.85 18.35 2.86
C PRO A 79 -18.32 16.91 3.01
N PHE A 80 -18.25 16.44 4.25
CA PHE A 80 -17.65 15.16 4.61
C PHE A 80 -18.19 13.98 3.78
N TRP A 81 -19.50 13.94 3.52
CA TRP A 81 -20.11 12.86 2.74
C TRP A 81 -19.57 12.77 1.30
N LYS A 82 -19.29 13.90 0.64
CA LYS A 82 -18.69 13.90 -0.71
C LYS A 82 -17.28 13.35 -0.65
N CYS A 83 -16.52 13.75 0.37
CA CYS A 83 -15.16 13.23 0.56
C CYS A 83 -15.18 11.73 0.86
N PHE A 84 -16.14 11.27 1.68
CA PHE A 84 -16.32 9.86 1.97
C PHE A 84 -16.56 9.03 0.71
N LEU A 85 -17.46 9.48 -0.19
CA LEU A 85 -17.73 8.76 -1.44
C LEU A 85 -16.49 8.67 -2.34
N LEU A 86 -15.67 9.73 -2.39
CA LEU A 86 -14.47 9.76 -3.23
C LEU A 86 -13.32 8.94 -2.66
N GLN A 87 -13.16 8.90 -1.34
CA GLN A 87 -11.94 8.40 -0.69
C GLN A 87 -12.14 7.12 0.12
N SER A 88 -13.36 6.70 0.42
CA SER A 88 -13.61 5.49 1.23
C SER A 88 -13.09 4.21 0.57
N VAL A 89 -13.31 4.03 -0.74
CA VAL A 89 -12.82 2.87 -1.50
C VAL A 89 -11.28 2.88 -1.58
N PRO A 90 -10.61 3.97 -2.04
CA PRO A 90 -9.16 4.04 -2.01
C PRO A 90 -8.54 3.82 -0.63
N LEU A 91 -9.14 4.39 0.42
CA LEU A 91 -8.68 4.19 1.79
C LEU A 91 -8.77 2.71 2.22
N THR A 92 -9.88 2.06 1.90
CA THR A 92 -10.12 0.65 2.26
C THR A 92 -9.15 -0.28 1.53
N LEU A 93 -8.92 -0.04 0.24
CA LEU A 93 -7.96 -0.81 -0.55
C LEU A 93 -6.51 -0.54 -0.11
N PHE A 94 -6.17 0.71 0.18
CA PHE A 94 -4.87 1.05 0.75
C PHE A 94 -4.65 0.34 2.09
N ALA A 95 -5.65 0.31 2.96
CA ALA A 95 -5.58 -0.43 4.22
C ALA A 95 -5.42 -1.94 4.01
N ALA A 96 -6.09 -2.52 3.01
CA ALA A 96 -5.93 -3.93 2.64
C ALA A 96 -4.50 -4.26 2.17
N SER A 97 -3.77 -3.29 1.62
CA SER A 97 -2.40 -3.53 1.10
C SER A 97 -1.41 -3.96 2.18
N PHE A 98 -1.55 -3.50 3.42
CA PHE A 98 -0.65 -3.85 4.54
C PHE A 98 -0.69 -5.34 4.91
N PRO A 99 -1.85 -5.96 5.20
CA PRO A 99 -1.91 -7.40 5.45
C PRO A 99 -1.56 -8.23 4.21
N PHE A 100 -1.84 -7.75 2.99
CA PHE A 100 -1.36 -8.43 1.77
C PHE A 100 0.17 -8.46 1.70
N MET A 101 0.84 -7.34 2.02
CA MET A 101 2.30 -7.30 2.06
C MET A 101 2.87 -8.28 3.09
N LEU A 102 2.26 -8.35 4.28
CA LEU A 102 2.64 -9.34 5.30
C LEU A 102 2.42 -10.78 4.81
N ALA A 103 1.29 -11.06 4.16
CA ALA A 103 1.00 -12.38 3.60
C ALA A 103 2.02 -12.79 2.51
N ILE A 104 2.44 -11.85 1.66
CA ILE A 104 3.50 -12.07 0.67
C ILE A 104 4.82 -12.41 1.37
N ALA A 105 5.20 -11.65 2.40
CA ALA A 105 6.43 -11.89 3.16
C ALA A 105 6.41 -13.26 3.85
N LEU A 106 5.28 -13.64 4.45
CA LEU A 106 5.07 -14.95 5.08
C LEU A 106 5.14 -16.09 4.06
N ASP A 107 4.47 -15.98 2.92
CA ASP A 107 4.50 -16.99 1.86
C ASP A 107 5.94 -17.27 1.40
N ARG A 108 6.73 -16.20 1.18
CA ARG A 108 8.14 -16.31 0.82
C ARG A 108 9.01 -16.87 1.94
N PHE A 109 8.73 -16.50 3.19
CA PHE A 109 9.44 -17.03 4.35
C PHE A 109 9.22 -18.54 4.50
N ILE A 110 7.96 -18.99 4.44
CA ILE A 110 7.61 -20.42 4.52
C ILE A 110 8.26 -21.20 3.36
N GLY A 111 8.21 -20.65 2.14
CA GLY A 111 8.86 -21.26 0.97
C GLY A 111 10.39 -21.37 1.11
N ALA A 112 11.05 -20.40 1.74
CA ALA A 112 12.49 -20.41 1.96
C ALA A 112 12.90 -21.38 3.08
N VAL A 113 12.20 -21.37 4.22
CA VAL A 113 12.53 -22.19 5.38
C VAL A 113 12.15 -23.66 5.14
N PHE A 114 10.92 -23.91 4.69
CA PHE A 114 10.31 -25.25 4.61
C PHE A 114 9.85 -25.60 3.18
N PRO A 115 10.76 -25.74 2.21
CA PRO A 115 10.40 -25.94 0.80
C PRO A 115 9.56 -27.20 0.52
N LEU A 116 9.78 -28.28 1.28
CA LEU A 116 9.04 -29.54 1.14
C LEU A 116 7.59 -29.39 1.64
N LYS A 117 7.37 -28.75 2.80
CA LYS A 117 6.03 -28.47 3.33
C LYS A 117 5.30 -27.41 2.51
N TYR A 118 6.02 -26.44 1.95
CA TYR A 118 5.43 -25.41 1.11
C TYR A 118 4.76 -25.98 -0.16
N LYS A 119 5.29 -27.08 -0.73
CA LYS A 119 4.64 -27.74 -1.88
C LYS A 119 3.27 -28.33 -1.53
N SER A 120 3.07 -28.84 -0.32
CA SER A 120 1.78 -29.41 0.12
C SER A 120 0.80 -28.36 0.65
N LEU A 121 1.29 -27.18 1.05
CA LEU A 121 0.49 -26.06 1.56
C LEU A 121 -0.30 -25.28 0.50
N LYS A 122 -0.10 -25.54 -0.81
CA LYS A 122 -0.80 -24.88 -1.93
C LYS A 122 -2.26 -25.33 -2.09
N ASN A 123 -3.01 -25.31 -0.99
CA ASN A 123 -4.41 -25.66 -0.94
C ASN A 123 -5.28 -24.40 -1.16
N PRO A 124 -6.35 -24.42 -1.96
CA PRO A 124 -7.30 -23.30 -2.07
C PRO A 124 -7.78 -22.74 -0.73
N TYR A 125 -7.89 -23.55 0.32
CA TYR A 125 -8.27 -23.07 1.66
C TYR A 125 -7.27 -22.09 2.27
N TYR A 126 -5.95 -22.27 2.03
CA TYR A 126 -4.93 -21.33 2.49
C TYR A 126 -5.09 -19.96 1.82
N ILE A 127 -5.37 -19.97 0.52
CA ILE A 127 -5.61 -18.77 -0.27
C ILE A 127 -6.85 -18.05 0.26
N GLY A 128 -7.96 -18.78 0.43
CA GLY A 128 -9.20 -18.24 0.99
C GLY A 128 -9.01 -17.61 2.37
N ALA A 129 -8.23 -18.25 3.26
CA ALA A 129 -7.94 -17.73 4.58
C ALA A 129 -7.12 -16.41 4.53
N VAL A 130 -6.14 -16.31 3.63
CA VAL A 130 -5.37 -15.07 3.43
C VAL A 130 -6.28 -13.93 2.96
N PHE A 131 -7.12 -14.18 1.95
CA PHE A 131 -8.07 -13.18 1.46
C PHE A 131 -9.08 -12.78 2.53
N PHE A 132 -9.58 -13.74 3.30
CA PHE A 132 -10.51 -13.47 4.39
C PHE A 132 -9.88 -12.58 5.46
N ALA A 133 -8.63 -12.87 5.88
CA ALA A 133 -7.92 -12.04 6.86
C ALA A 133 -7.65 -10.62 6.35
N CYS A 134 -7.20 -10.48 5.09
CA CYS A 134 -6.94 -9.17 4.48
C CYS A 134 -8.24 -8.37 4.30
N GLY A 135 -9.32 -9.05 3.87
CA GLY A 135 -10.65 -8.46 3.73
C GLY A 135 -11.24 -8.02 5.07
N PHE A 136 -11.09 -8.83 6.11
CA PHE A 136 -11.54 -8.49 7.47
C PHE A 136 -10.87 -7.19 7.98
N TYR A 137 -9.55 -7.08 7.80
CA TYR A 137 -8.82 -5.86 8.15
C TYR A 137 -9.33 -4.64 7.35
N ALA A 138 -9.56 -4.79 6.05
CA ALA A 138 -10.10 -3.73 5.21
C ALA A 138 -11.52 -3.30 5.65
N THR A 139 -12.40 -4.25 5.98
CA THR A 139 -13.75 -3.95 6.47
C THR A 139 -13.74 -3.16 7.78
N PHE A 140 -12.74 -3.36 8.64
CA PHE A 140 -12.58 -2.57 9.86
C PHE A 140 -12.30 -1.09 9.56
N TYR A 141 -11.43 -0.79 8.58
CA TYR A 141 -11.21 0.60 8.12
C TYR A 141 -12.47 1.23 7.55
N PHE A 142 -13.21 0.47 6.74
CA PHE A 142 -14.45 0.94 6.16
C PHE A 142 -15.51 1.24 7.24
N ALA A 143 -15.65 0.36 8.23
CA ALA A 143 -16.57 0.54 9.36
C ALA A 143 -16.24 1.78 10.19
N ILE A 144 -14.96 2.04 10.47
CA ILE A 144 -14.53 3.29 11.14
C ILE A 144 -14.91 4.51 10.30
N SER A 145 -14.67 4.45 8.99
CA SER A 145 -14.98 5.55 8.08
C SER A 145 -16.49 5.85 8.03
N ILE A 146 -17.33 4.81 8.06
CA ILE A 146 -18.80 4.94 8.16
C ILE A 146 -19.21 5.56 9.51
N SER A 147 -18.63 5.12 10.62
CA SER A 147 -18.91 5.70 11.95
C SER A 147 -18.61 7.20 11.99
N ASN A 148 -17.49 7.62 11.39
CA ASN A 148 -17.13 9.03 11.26
C ASN A 148 -18.05 9.80 10.30
N LEU A 149 -18.50 9.16 9.21
CA LEU A 149 -19.49 9.75 8.29
C LEU A 149 -20.78 10.11 9.02
N ILE A 150 -21.29 9.23 9.87
CA ILE A 150 -22.51 9.46 10.64
C ILE A 150 -22.34 10.66 11.59
N ARG A 151 -21.17 10.81 12.21
CA ARG A 151 -20.88 11.90 13.17
C ARG A 151 -20.64 13.25 12.52
N TYR A 152 -19.98 13.28 11.35
CA TYR A 152 -19.50 14.52 10.73
C TYR A 152 -20.12 14.82 9.37
N TYR A 153 -21.29 14.23 9.07
CA TYR A 153 -21.94 14.27 7.75
C TYR A 153 -21.98 15.66 7.09
N LYS A 154 -22.33 16.71 7.84
CA LYS A 154 -22.45 18.10 7.35
C LYS A 154 -21.17 18.93 7.50
N SER A 155 -20.15 18.42 8.18
CA SER A 155 -18.91 19.17 8.43
C SER A 155 -18.14 19.37 7.13
N SER A 156 -17.67 20.58 6.89
CA SER A 156 -16.76 20.89 5.79
C SER A 156 -15.33 20.52 6.19
N ILE A 157 -14.72 19.61 5.44
CA ILE A 157 -13.36 19.14 5.69
C ILE A 157 -12.48 19.27 4.45
N SER A 158 -11.17 19.39 4.65
CA SER A 158 -10.21 19.19 3.57
C SER A 158 -10.23 17.73 3.18
N CYS A 159 -10.51 17.42 1.92
CA CYS A 159 -10.65 16.03 1.53
C CYS A 159 -9.30 15.34 1.38
N SER A 160 -9.02 14.43 2.30
CA SER A 160 -7.84 13.59 2.35
C SER A 160 -8.21 12.27 3.02
N MET A 161 -7.64 11.17 2.56
CA MET A 161 -7.88 9.83 3.13
C MET A 161 -7.70 9.78 4.65
N ILE A 162 -6.69 10.49 5.17
CA ILE A 162 -6.40 10.54 6.61
C ILE A 162 -7.56 11.20 7.39
N ASN A 163 -8.22 12.18 6.78
CA ASN A 163 -9.32 12.91 7.40
C ASN A 163 -10.62 12.09 7.47
N LEU A 164 -10.71 10.92 6.82
CA LEU A 164 -11.83 10.00 7.04
C LEU A 164 -11.68 9.22 8.36
N LEU A 165 -10.46 9.05 8.86
CA LEU A 165 -10.18 8.31 10.08
C LEU A 165 -10.28 9.18 11.35
N LEU A 166 -10.09 10.50 11.21
CA LEU A 166 -10.17 11.50 12.28
C LEU A 166 -9.48 11.03 13.58
N SER A 167 -10.26 10.78 14.63
CA SER A 167 -9.77 10.38 15.95
C SER A 167 -9.01 9.05 15.96
N TYR A 168 -9.27 8.17 15.00
CA TYR A 168 -8.65 6.84 14.92
C TYR A 168 -7.35 6.81 14.12
N GLN A 169 -6.98 7.92 13.47
CA GLN A 169 -5.81 7.99 12.59
C GLN A 169 -4.52 7.47 13.24
N ARG A 170 -4.31 7.77 14.54
CA ARG A 170 -3.09 7.39 15.26
C ARG A 170 -3.01 5.87 15.49
N ILE A 171 -4.12 5.27 15.90
CA ILE A 171 -4.21 3.82 16.15
C ILE A 171 -4.00 3.07 14.84
N MET A 172 -4.64 3.52 13.76
CA MET A 172 -4.51 2.91 12.44
C MET A 172 -3.11 3.09 11.85
N ALA A 173 -2.43 4.21 12.12
CA ALA A 173 -1.05 4.41 11.70
C ALA A 173 -0.09 3.45 12.44
N ILE A 174 -0.26 3.28 13.76
CA ILE A 174 0.59 2.38 14.57
C ILE A 174 0.43 0.93 14.11
N THR A 175 -0.80 0.48 13.90
CA THR A 175 -1.08 -0.89 13.43
C THR A 175 -0.48 -1.15 12.05
N ASN A 176 -0.59 -0.19 11.12
CA ASN A 176 0.06 -0.29 9.81
C ASN A 176 1.59 -0.37 9.93
N ILE A 177 2.22 0.52 10.71
CA ILE A 177 3.68 0.48 10.93
C ILE A 177 4.12 -0.87 11.52
N LEU A 178 3.34 -1.43 12.44
CA LEU A 178 3.64 -2.74 13.02
C LEU A 178 3.59 -3.86 11.97
N LEU A 179 2.57 -3.88 11.10
CA LEU A 179 2.48 -4.85 10.00
C LEU A 179 3.68 -4.73 9.05
N GLU A 180 4.09 -3.51 8.69
CA GLU A 180 5.27 -3.27 7.86
C GLU A 180 6.55 -3.75 8.54
N ALA A 181 6.73 -3.45 9.82
CA ALA A 181 7.90 -3.86 10.60
C ALA A 181 8.03 -5.39 10.65
N ILE A 182 6.91 -6.10 10.84
CA ILE A 182 6.89 -7.57 10.82
C ILE A 182 7.26 -8.10 9.42
N ALA A 183 6.72 -7.50 8.36
CA ALA A 183 7.05 -7.90 6.98
C ALA A 183 8.55 -7.70 6.69
N ILE A 184 9.14 -6.57 7.11
CA ILE A 184 10.57 -6.29 6.98
C ILE A 184 11.40 -7.32 7.75
N ALA A 185 11.02 -7.63 8.99
CA ALA A 185 11.71 -8.64 9.80
C ALA A 185 11.72 -10.03 9.13
N LEU A 186 10.61 -10.42 8.50
CA LEU A 186 10.53 -11.66 7.72
C LEU A 186 11.49 -11.63 6.52
N TYR A 187 11.53 -10.53 5.77
CA TYR A 187 12.46 -10.38 4.64
C TYR A 187 13.94 -10.42 5.06
N ILE A 188 14.29 -9.79 6.18
CA ILE A 188 15.63 -9.90 6.77
C ILE A 188 15.94 -11.37 7.12
N GLY A 189 14.98 -12.08 7.74
CA GLY A 189 15.10 -13.50 8.02
C GLY A 189 15.38 -14.34 6.76
N ILE A 190 14.64 -14.09 5.67
CA ILE A 190 14.86 -14.74 4.37
C ILE A 190 16.28 -14.46 3.87
N ALA A 191 16.73 -13.20 3.92
CA ALA A 191 18.06 -12.80 3.45
C ALA A 191 19.18 -13.51 4.24
N ILE A 192 19.01 -13.66 5.56
CA ILE A 192 19.95 -14.41 6.41
C ILE A 192 19.98 -15.90 6.03
N ILE A 193 18.81 -16.53 5.86
CA ILE A 193 18.70 -17.96 5.48
C ILE A 193 19.36 -18.21 4.13
N ILE A 194 19.08 -17.37 3.13
CA ILE A 194 19.65 -17.49 1.79
C ILE A 194 21.17 -17.29 1.84
N SER A 195 21.65 -16.29 2.58
CA SER A 195 23.10 -16.02 2.73
C SER A 195 23.82 -17.20 3.37
N ARG A 196 23.22 -17.83 4.40
CA ARG A 196 23.78 -19.03 5.04
C ARG A 196 23.80 -20.24 4.10
N ARG A 197 22.77 -20.44 3.27
CA ARG A 197 22.71 -21.54 2.28
C ARG A 197 23.62 -21.30 1.06
N LYS A 198 23.86 -20.04 0.66
CA LYS A 198 24.80 -19.70 -0.42
C LYS A 198 26.26 -20.01 -0.07
N ALA A 199 26.63 -19.95 1.22
CA ALA A 199 27.94 -20.45 1.66
C ALA A 199 28.11 -21.97 1.42
N THR A 200 27.00 -22.71 1.26
CA THR A 200 26.99 -24.16 1.00
C THR A 200 26.84 -24.51 -0.49
N ILE A 201 26.32 -23.62 -1.34
CA ILE A 201 26.09 -23.90 -2.77
C ILE A 201 26.60 -22.74 -3.63
N LYS A 202 27.86 -22.85 -4.05
CA LYS A 202 28.51 -22.00 -5.05
C LYS A 202 28.00 -22.34 -6.47
N LYS A 203 26.69 -22.22 -6.71
CA LYS A 203 26.02 -22.37 -8.03
C LYS A 203 24.53 -21.99 -7.90
N LEU A 204 24.20 -20.70 -7.81
CA LEU A 204 22.79 -20.24 -7.88
C LEU A 204 22.70 -18.77 -8.33
N SER A 205 23.23 -18.46 -9.51
CA SER A 205 23.17 -17.12 -10.13
C SER A 205 21.79 -16.76 -10.69
N GLU A 206 20.85 -17.70 -10.79
CA GLU A 206 19.52 -17.46 -11.41
C GLU A 206 18.46 -16.86 -10.45
N PHE A 207 18.67 -16.89 -9.13
CA PHE A 207 17.66 -16.38 -8.17
C PHE A 207 17.74 -14.85 -7.94
N TRP A 208 18.84 -14.22 -8.32
CA TRP A 208 19.07 -12.79 -8.09
C TRP A 208 18.14 -11.90 -8.94
N HIS A 209 17.82 -12.32 -10.17
CA HIS A 209 17.05 -11.47 -11.09
C HIS A 209 15.60 -11.21 -10.65
N ASN A 210 14.98 -12.13 -9.90
CA ASN A 210 13.60 -11.98 -9.43
C ASN A 210 13.48 -11.24 -8.08
N THR A 211 14.55 -11.23 -7.27
CA THR A 211 14.51 -10.62 -5.92
C THR A 211 14.89 -9.13 -5.97
N GLN A 212 15.71 -8.73 -6.94
CA GLN A 212 16.18 -7.36 -7.13
C GLN A 212 15.06 -6.39 -7.57
N CYS A 213 14.05 -6.88 -8.31
CA CYS A 213 12.86 -6.09 -8.68
C CYS A 213 11.91 -5.82 -7.50
N GLN A 214 11.83 -6.71 -6.51
CA GLN A 214 10.92 -6.52 -5.37
C GLN A 214 11.53 -5.61 -4.28
N ILE A 215 12.84 -5.71 -4.05
CA ILE A 215 13.52 -4.88 -3.04
C ILE A 215 13.59 -3.41 -3.49
N THR A 216 13.81 -3.14 -4.78
CA THR A 216 13.78 -1.77 -5.32
C THR A 216 12.39 -1.13 -5.26
N GLY A 217 11.31 -1.90 -5.49
CA GLY A 217 9.94 -1.44 -5.31
C GLY A 217 9.60 -1.07 -3.86
N ILE A 218 9.97 -1.92 -2.90
CA ILE A 218 9.73 -1.68 -1.47
C ILE A 218 10.56 -0.50 -0.94
N ILE A 219 11.82 -0.35 -1.38
CA ILE A 219 12.68 0.80 -1.00
C ILE A 219 12.13 2.11 -1.59
N LEU A 220 11.67 2.11 -2.84
CA LEU A 220 11.08 3.31 -3.45
C LEU A 220 9.78 3.72 -2.75
N GLN A 221 8.95 2.75 -2.36
CA GLN A 221 7.70 3.00 -1.62
C GLN A 221 7.94 3.45 -0.18
N THR A 222 8.87 2.84 0.55
CA THR A 222 9.25 3.28 1.90
C THR A 222 9.94 4.65 1.88
N MET A 223 10.72 4.99 0.86
CA MET A 223 11.24 6.35 0.70
C MET A 223 10.12 7.38 0.45
N VAL A 224 9.09 7.04 -0.32
CA VAL A 224 7.92 7.92 -0.51
C VAL A 224 7.13 8.09 0.79
N VAL A 225 6.87 7.01 1.53
CA VAL A 225 6.18 7.06 2.83
C VAL A 225 7.01 7.84 3.87
N TYR A 226 8.33 7.64 3.90
CA TYR A 226 9.24 8.36 4.80
C TYR A 226 9.36 9.85 4.44
N LEU A 227 9.38 10.20 3.15
CA LEU A 227 9.32 11.61 2.71
C LEU A 227 8.00 12.26 3.12
N VAL A 228 6.87 11.57 2.94
CA VAL A 228 5.55 12.06 3.35
C VAL A 228 5.49 12.27 4.87
N PHE A 229 6.03 11.35 5.67
CA PHE A 229 6.11 11.48 7.13
C PHE A 229 7.06 12.62 7.57
N ARG A 230 8.21 12.79 6.91
CA ARG A 230 9.18 13.84 7.23
C ARG A 230 8.63 15.24 6.89
N ILE A 231 7.85 15.36 5.81
CA ILE A 231 7.13 16.58 5.44
C ILE A 231 5.99 16.87 6.43
N PHE A 232 5.25 15.86 6.88
CA PHE A 232 4.21 16.03 7.91
C PHE A 232 4.76 16.44 9.28
N ARG A 233 5.93 15.92 9.68
CA ARG A 233 6.59 16.31 10.94
C ARG A 233 7.02 17.78 10.97
N PHE A 234 7.25 18.38 9.80
CA PHE A 234 7.59 19.80 9.68
C PHE A 234 6.38 20.74 9.87
N ARG A 235 5.15 20.22 9.76
CA ARG A 235 3.91 21.00 9.90
C ARG A 235 3.31 20.98 11.32
N LEU A 236 3.85 20.16 12.23
CA LEU A 236 3.44 20.07 13.63
C LEU A 236 4.36 20.84 14.59
N ARG A 237 5.36 21.55 14.06
CA ARG A 237 6.29 22.41 14.83
C ARG A 237 6.19 23.90 14.46
N ARG A 238 5.13 24.31 13.75
CA ARG A 238 4.78 25.72 13.53
C ARG A 238 3.32 25.92 13.84
#